data_AF-A0A947UAY0-F1
#
_entry.id   AF-A0A947UAY0-F1
#
_cell.length_a   1.000
_cell.length_b   1.000
_cell.length_c   1.000
_cell.angle_alpha   90.00
_cell.angle_beta   90.00
_cell.angle_gamma   90.00
#
_symmetry.space_group_name_H-M   'P 1'
#
loop_
_entity.id
_entity.type
_entity.pdbx_description
1 polymer ?
#
loop_
_entity_poly.entity_id
_entity_poly.type
_entity_poly.pdbx_seq_one_letter_code
_entity_poly.pdbx_strand_id
1 'polypeptide(L)'
;MAISNPAIPNLGSDGGAALAKYLAIIWKTLVIVGGLMVFLQLVWGALNWILSGGNPDRLKKAKDQMFNGIFGLVILVLSYAIIRLISTFTGLNILNPAWPTL
;
A
#
# COMPACT_ATOMS: atom_id res chain seq x y z
N MET A 1 22.97 18.82 29.29
CA MET A 1 22.82 17.53 28.58
C MET A 1 21.32 17.28 28.45
N ALA A 2 20.78 17.23 27.23
CA ALA A 2 19.35 17.01 27.02
C ALA A 2 19.02 15.55 27.36
N ILE A 3 17.96 15.33 28.14
CA ILE A 3 17.40 14.00 28.36
C ILE A 3 16.75 13.57 27.05
N SER A 4 17.48 12.78 26.26
CA SER A 4 16.97 12.12 25.07
C SER A 4 16.23 10.87 25.53
N ASN A 5 14.90 10.93 25.47
CA ASN A 5 14.04 9.81 25.79
C ASN A 5 13.92 8.90 24.54
N PRO A 6 14.37 7.63 24.61
CA PRO A 6 14.33 6.70 23.47
C PRO A 6 12.90 6.30 23.05
N ALA A 7 11.87 6.55 23.89
CA ALA A 7 10.47 6.34 23.53
C ALA A 7 9.87 7.46 22.65
N ILE A 8 10.62 8.55 22.41
CA ILE A 8 10.26 9.57 21.43
C ILE A 8 11.22 9.35 20.25
N PRO A 9 10.71 8.94 19.07
CA PRO A 9 11.51 8.98 17.86
C PRO A 9 12.15 10.36 17.77
N ASN A 10 13.42 10.45 17.38
CA ASN A 10 14.03 11.72 16.97
C ASN A 10 13.25 12.19 15.74
N LEU A 11 12.12 12.84 15.99
CA LEU A 11 11.40 13.68 15.06
C LEU A 11 12.40 14.81 14.86
N GLY A 12 13.21 14.70 13.80
CA GLY A 12 14.20 15.72 13.47
C GLY A 12 13.58 17.09 13.72
N SER A 13 14.34 17.99 14.31
CA SER A 13 13.86 19.28 14.85
C SER A 13 13.23 20.22 13.81
N ASP A 14 13.01 19.73 12.58
CA ASP A 14 12.34 20.36 11.47
C ASP A 14 10.93 19.76 11.33
N GLY A 15 9.89 20.55 11.58
CA GLY A 15 8.48 20.09 11.54
C GLY A 15 8.07 19.36 10.24
N GLY A 16 8.80 19.58 9.13
CA GLY A 16 8.61 18.83 7.87
C GLY A 16 8.95 17.34 7.96
N ALA A 17 9.98 16.97 8.74
CA ALA A 17 10.38 15.57 8.90
C ALA A 17 9.38 14.76 9.74
N ALA A 18 8.73 15.40 10.72
CA ALA A 18 7.69 14.77 11.52
C ALA A 18 6.44 14.46 10.67
N LEU A 19 5.98 15.43 9.87
CA LEU A 19 4.85 15.23 8.95
C LEU A 19 5.12 14.10 7.94
N ALA A 20 6.33 14.06 7.37
CA ALA A 20 6.74 13.01 6.45
C ALA A 20 6.66 11.60 7.08
N LYS A 21 7.04 11.46 8.36
CA LYS A 21 6.95 10.18 9.08
C LYS A 21 5.51 9.73 9.31
N TYR A 22 4.61 10.63 9.70
CA TYR A 22 3.19 10.28 9.88
C TYR A 22 2.54 9.88 8.56
N LEU A 23 2.84 10.61 7.48
CA LEU A 23 2.35 10.28 6.15
C LEU A 23 2.86 8.91 5.68
N ALA A 24 4.13 8.59 5.97
CA ALA A 24 4.74 7.29 5.67
C ALA A 24 3.98 6.12 6.32
N ILE A 25 3.65 6.27 7.61
CA ILE A 25 2.97 5.25 8.40
C ILE A 25 1.56 5.01 7.86
N ILE A 26 0.80 6.09 7.61
CA ILE A 26 -0.56 6.01 7.07
C ILE A 26 -0.53 5.33 5.69
N TRP A 27 0.38 5.76 4.81
CA TRP A 27 0.50 5.18 3.47
C TRP A 27 0.87 3.69 3.53
N LYS A 28 1.83 3.28 4.38
CA LYS A 28 2.19 1.87 4.55
C LYS A 28 0.98 1.02 4.96
N THR A 29 0.17 1.52 5.90
CA THR A 29 -1.09 0.86 6.29
C THR A 29 -2.05 0.74 5.10
N LEU A 30 -2.25 1.81 4.33
CA LEU A 30 -3.11 1.76 3.14
C LEU A 30 -2.64 0.74 2.10
N VAL A 31 -1.33 0.65 1.86
CA VAL A 31 -0.77 -0.32 0.89
C VAL A 31 -0.99 -1.75 1.34
N ILE A 32 -0.81 -2.04 2.63
CA ILE A 32 -1.04 -3.38 3.18
C ILE A 32 -2.52 -3.77 3.04
N VAL A 33 -3.43 -2.88 3.45
CA VAL A 33 -4.88 -3.10 3.33
C VAL A 33 -5.30 -3.21 1.86
N GLY A 34 -4.76 -2.36 0.99
CA GLY A 34 -5.00 -2.38 -0.45
C GLY A 34 -4.53 -3.69 -1.08
N GLY A 35 -3.34 -4.19 -0.72
CA GLY A 35 -2.84 -5.50 -1.16
C GLY A 35 -3.78 -6.64 -0.79
N LEU A 36 -4.32 -6.61 0.43
CA LEU A 36 -5.28 -7.61 0.89
C LEU A 36 -6.60 -7.53 0.10
N MET A 37 -7.13 -6.32 -0.15
CA MET A 37 -8.34 -6.14 -0.96
C MET A 37 -8.17 -6.66 -2.39
N VAL A 38 -7.04 -6.35 -3.02
CA VAL A 38 -6.76 -6.82 -4.38
C VAL A 38 -6.68 -8.34 -4.44
N PHE A 39 -6.06 -8.96 -3.43
CA PHE A 39 -6.03 -10.42 -3.32
C PHE A 39 -7.45 -11.03 -3.26
N LEU A 40 -8.34 -10.47 -2.44
CA LEU A 40 -9.74 -10.89 -2.38
C LEU A 40 -10.48 -10.70 -3.72
N GLN A 41 -10.24 -9.58 -4.40
CA GLN A 41 -10.85 -9.28 -5.70
C GLN A 41 -10.42 -10.28 -6.78
N LEU A 42 -9.15 -10.72 -6.76
CA LEU A 42 -8.64 -11.73 -7.68
C LEU A 42 -9.26 -13.11 -7.42
N VAL A 43 -9.40 -13.51 -6.16
CA VAL A 43 -10.07 -14.77 -5.80
C VAL A 43 -11.53 -14.75 -6.26
N TRP A 44 -12.26 -13.67 -6.01
CA TRP A 44 -13.64 -13.54 -6.49
C TRP A 44 -13.74 -13.48 -8.01
N GLY A 45 -12.86 -12.77 -8.69
CA GLY A 45 -12.82 -12.74 -10.15
C GLY A 45 -12.56 -14.13 -10.76
N ALA A 46 -11.64 -14.90 -10.18
CA ALA A 46 -11.32 -16.26 -10.62
C ALA A 46 -12.49 -17.24 -10.40
N LEU A 47 -13.13 -17.19 -9.23
CA LEU A 47 -14.32 -17.99 -8.96
C LEU A 47 -15.44 -17.65 -9.94
N ASN A 48 -15.73 -16.36 -10.13
CA ASN A 48 -16.80 -15.92 -11.03
C ASN A 48 -16.53 -16.33 -12.49
N TRP A 49 -15.26 -16.38 -12.91
CA TRP A 49 -14.86 -16.87 -14.23
C TRP A 49 -15.15 -18.37 -14.40
N ILE A 50 -14.78 -19.20 -13.43
CA ILE A 50 -15.03 -20.65 -13.45
C ILE A 50 -16.53 -20.96 -13.41
N LEU A 51 -17.30 -20.25 -12.58
CA LEU A 51 -18.75 -20.42 -12.46
C LEU A 51 -19.54 -19.90 -13.69
N SER A 52 -18.91 -19.13 -14.59
CA SER A 52 -19.62 -18.53 -15.74
C SER A 52 -19.95 -19.51 -16.87
N GLY A 53 -19.33 -20.70 -16.91
CA GLY A 53 -19.84 -21.95 -17.50
C GLY A 53 -20.43 -21.97 -18.92
N GLY A 54 -20.33 -20.90 -19.72
CA GLY A 54 -20.90 -20.82 -21.08
C GLY A 54 -21.82 -19.63 -21.36
N ASN A 55 -22.17 -18.81 -20.34
CA ASN A 55 -22.95 -17.59 -20.57
C ASN A 55 -22.03 -16.41 -20.96
N PRO A 56 -22.15 -15.85 -22.18
CA PRO A 56 -21.23 -14.82 -22.68
C PRO A 56 -21.29 -13.52 -21.86
N ASP A 57 -22.45 -13.19 -21.30
CA ASP A 57 -22.67 -11.98 -20.48
C ASP A 57 -21.93 -12.08 -19.13
N ARG A 58 -21.96 -13.26 -18.51
CA ARG A 58 -21.21 -13.53 -17.27
C ARG A 58 -19.71 -13.63 -17.52
N LEU A 59 -19.32 -14.17 -18.68
CA LEU A 59 -17.93 -14.21 -19.10
C LEU A 59 -17.35 -12.80 -19.27
N LYS A 60 -18.12 -11.87 -19.84
CA LYS A 60 -17.71 -10.47 -19.97
C LYS A 60 -17.54 -9.80 -18.61
N LYS A 61 -18.52 -9.94 -17.70
CA LYS A 61 -18.40 -9.42 -16.33
C LYS A 61 -17.23 -10.03 -15.55
N ALA A 62 -16.99 -11.33 -15.69
CA ALA A 62 -15.85 -11.99 -15.04
C ALA A 62 -14.51 -11.44 -15.56
N LYS A 63 -14.39 -11.21 -16.87
CA LYS A 63 -13.21 -10.56 -17.46
C LYS A 63 -13.00 -9.15 -16.93
N ASP A 64 -14.04 -8.32 -16.91
CA ASP A 64 -13.95 -6.95 -16.38
C ASP A 64 -13.55 -6.95 -14.90
N GLN A 65 -14.07 -7.89 -14.10
CA GLN A 65 -13.71 -8.05 -12.70
C GLN A 65 -12.25 -8.50 -12.52
N MET A 66 -11.76 -9.37 -13.41
CA MET A 66 -10.37 -9.82 -13.43
C MET A 66 -9.42 -8.67 -13.81
N PHE A 67 -9.77 -7.86 -14.83
CA PHE A 67 -9.02 -6.68 -15.21
C PHE A 67 -8.97 -5.64 -14.10
N ASN A 68 -10.07 -5.40 -13.39
CA ASN A 68 -10.08 -4.51 -12.22
C ASN A 68 -9.15 -5.01 -11.10
N GLY A 69 -9.11 -6.32 -10.84
CA GLY A 69 -8.16 -6.92 -9.90
C GLY A 69 -6.70 -6.74 -10.33
N ILE A 70 -6.40 -6.96 -11.62
CA ILE A 70 -5.07 -6.76 -12.20
C ILE A 70 -4.66 -5.28 -12.11
N PHE A 71 -5.55 -4.35 -12.46
CA PHE A 71 -5.29 -2.92 -12.34
C PHE A 71 -5.01 -2.50 -10.90
N GLY A 72 -5.75 -3.05 -9.93
CA GLY A 72 -5.48 -2.83 -8.51
C GLY A 72 -4.07 -3.27 -8.10
N LEU A 73 -3.61 -4.43 -8.56
CA LEU A 73 -2.24 -4.91 -8.32
C LEU A 73 -1.20 -3.99 -8.95
N VAL A 74 -1.42 -3.59 -10.21
CA VAL A 74 -0.53 -2.69 -10.94
C VAL A 74 -0.40 -1.35 -10.22
N ILE A 75 -1.50 -0.78 -9.74
CA ILE A 75 -1.50 0.47 -8.97
C ILE A 75 -0.70 0.34 -7.67
N LEU A 76 -0.81 -0.79 -6.96
CA LEU A 76 -0.01 -1.01 -5.74
C LEU A 76 1.50 -1.06 -6.03
N VAL A 77 1.89 -1.75 -7.10
CA VAL A 77 3.30 -1.82 -7.52
C VAL A 77 3.81 -0.45 -7.94
N LEU A 78 3.03 0.32 -8.70
CA LEU A 78 3.34 1.70 -9.07
C LEU A 78 3.45 2.62 -7.86
N SER A 79 2.52 2.51 -6.91
CA SER A 79 2.53 3.27 -5.64
C SER A 79 3.82 3.01 -4.88
N TYR A 80 4.23 1.75 -4.76
CA TYR A 80 5.50 1.37 -4.12
C TYR A 80 6.72 1.97 -4.82
N ALA A 81 6.74 1.95 -6.16
CA ALA A 81 7.82 2.53 -6.95
C ALA A 81 7.94 4.06 -6.74
N ILE A 82 6.81 4.77 -6.74
CA ILE A 82 6.77 6.23 -6.52
C ILE A 82 7.30 6.58 -5.12
N ILE A 83 6.91 5.83 -4.10
CA ILE A 83 7.36 6.09 -2.73
C ILE A 83 8.84 5.77 -2.55
N ARG A 84 9.32 4.71 -3.20
CA ARG A 84 10.76 4.41 -3.22
C ARG A 84 11.56 5.55 -3.83
N LEU A 85 11.04 6.18 -4.88
CA LEU A 85 11.66 7.36 -5.50
C LEU A 85 11.68 8.53 -4.50
N ILE A 86 10.54 8.85 -3.88
CA ILE A 86 10.43 9.94 -2.88
C ILE A 86 11.37 9.70 -1.69
N SER A 87 11.44 8.45 -1.19
CA SER A 87 12.34 8.06 -0.09
C SER A 87 13.81 8.30 -0.44
N THR A 88 14.18 7.99 -1.68
CA THR A 88 15.55 8.20 -2.18
C THR A 88 15.88 9.69 -2.30
N PHE A 89 14.93 10.53 -2.72
CA PHE A 89 15.11 11.98 -2.82
C PHE A 89 15.13 12.70 -1.47
N THR A 90 14.36 12.24 -0.49
CA THR A 90 14.28 12.85 0.86
C THR A 90 15.28 12.27 1.86
N GLY A 91 15.97 11.17 1.50
CA GLY A 91 16.90 10.48 2.39
C GLY A 91 16.25 9.81 3.62
N LEU A 92 14.92 9.85 3.72
CA LEU A 92 14.13 9.27 4.81
C LEU A 92 13.67 7.86 4.40
N ASN A 93 13.87 6.88 5.27
CA ASN A 93 13.40 5.50 5.09
C ASN A 93 11.87 5.39 5.37
N ILE A 94 11.07 6.05 4.53
CA ILE A 94 9.59 6.06 4.55
C ILE A 94 9.02 4.65 4.30
N LEU A 95 9.81 3.76 3.69
CA LEU A 95 9.46 2.37 3.40
C LEU A 95 9.44 1.48 4.65
N ASN A 96 10.17 1.84 5.71
CA ASN A 96 10.18 1.10 6.98
C ASN A 96 10.13 2.06 8.18
N PRO A 97 8.99 2.71 8.44
CA PRO A 97 8.82 3.46 9.67
C PRO A 97 8.86 2.45 10.82
N ALA A 98 9.83 2.59 11.72
CA ALA A 98 9.89 1.82 12.95
C ALA A 98 8.60 2.08 13.74
N TRP A 99 7.89 1.01 14.05
CA TRP A 99 6.69 1.11 14.87
C TRP A 99 7.14 1.45 16.29
N PRO A 100 6.55 2.46 16.94
CA PRO A 100 6.86 2.76 18.32
C PRO A 100 6.30 1.63 19.18
N THR A 101 7.09 0.59 19.35
CA THR A 101 6.97 -0.35 20.46
C THR A 101 7.62 0.34 21.65
N LEU A 102 6.86 0.46 22.74
CA LEU A 102 7.20 1.15 24.01
C LEU A 102 8.69 1.18 24.35
#